data_AF-A0A2G8KSR6-F1
#
_entry.id   AF-A0A2G8KSR6-F1
#
_cell.length_a   1.000
_cell.length_b   1.000
_cell.length_c   1.000
_cell.angle_alpha   90.00
_cell.angle_beta   90.00
_cell.angle_gamma   90.00
#
_symmetry.space_group_name_H-M   'P 1'
#
loop_
_entity.id
_entity.type
_entity.pdbx_description
1 polymer ?
#
loop_
_entity_poly.entity_id
_entity_poly.type
_entity_poly.pdbx_seq_one_letter_code
_entity_poly.pdbx_strand_id
1 'polypeptide(L)'
;TVLPEFRDKEIPEPDSLKVLGDPIGAGQYGKVYLGLLCDKAGGEFQVAVKTTRDGLTAAMKEEFLDEIRLMLEIGEHPNILKLVGCQTVQEPYYLITEYMEYGSLKDYFKKCRKPEFGKKNPVFILTDYLKLGMSHQICEGMVYLSSTRYFHGDLAARNVLINQKMEVKISDFGLSNDIYQRGYFRLPPEEKRPVKWYSPEANIHGRCSTEGDV
;
A
#
# COMPACT_ATOMS: atom_id res chain seq x y z
N THR A 1 -20.59 -0.53 15.83
CA THR A 1 -19.75 -1.03 16.93
C THR A 1 -18.40 -1.40 16.34
N VAL A 2 -17.30 -1.12 17.06
CA VAL A 2 -15.95 -1.48 16.61
C VAL A 2 -15.87 -2.99 16.38
N LEU A 3 -15.38 -3.39 15.20
CA LEU A 3 -15.12 -4.78 14.88
C LEU A 3 -14.00 -5.32 15.78
N PRO A 4 -14.14 -6.51 16.42
CA PRO A 4 -13.17 -7.02 17.38
C PRO A 4 -11.73 -7.05 16.85
N GLU A 5 -11.55 -7.41 15.58
CA GLU A 5 -10.26 -7.48 14.90
C GLU A 5 -9.57 -6.12 14.71
N PHE A 6 -10.32 -5.01 14.77
CA PHE A 6 -9.80 -3.67 14.56
C PHE A 6 -9.56 -2.89 15.85
N ARG A 7 -9.94 -3.43 17.02
CA ARG A 7 -9.93 -2.68 18.30
C ARG A 7 -8.60 -2.00 18.63
N ASP A 8 -7.48 -2.65 18.34
CA ASP A 8 -6.15 -2.11 18.67
C ASP A 8 -5.67 -1.03 17.67
N LYS A 9 -6.35 -0.91 16.53
CA LYS A 9 -6.00 -0.03 15.41
C LYS A 9 -7.10 0.99 15.09
N GLU A 10 -8.28 0.84 15.69
CA GLU A 10 -9.40 1.78 15.57
C GLU A 10 -9.03 3.08 16.29
N ILE A 11 -8.94 4.16 15.52
CA ILE A 11 -8.60 5.48 16.02
C ILE A 11 -9.87 6.20 16.49
N PRO A 12 -9.93 6.66 17.77
CA PRO A 12 -11.11 7.30 18.29
C PRO A 12 -11.37 8.65 17.60
N GLU A 13 -12.62 8.87 17.19
CA GLU A 13 -13.12 10.16 16.72
C GLU A 13 -13.30 11.15 17.89
N PRO A 14 -13.32 12.48 17.63
CA PRO A 14 -12.98 13.17 16.37
C PRO A 14 -11.59 13.87 16.40
N ASP A 15 -10.99 14.05 17.57
CA ASP A 15 -9.82 14.95 17.74
C ASP A 15 -8.47 14.30 17.35
N SER A 16 -8.45 12.99 17.13
CA SER A 16 -7.20 12.25 16.91
C SER A 16 -6.69 12.36 15.48
N LEU A 17 -7.57 12.56 14.48
CA LEU A 17 -7.21 12.57 13.05
C LEU A 17 -7.78 13.80 12.35
N LYS A 18 -6.90 14.57 11.70
CA LYS A 18 -7.26 15.71 10.87
C LYS A 18 -6.90 15.45 9.41
N VAL A 19 -7.91 15.28 8.56
CA VAL A 19 -7.74 15.17 7.09
C VAL A 19 -7.49 16.55 6.49
N LEU A 20 -6.52 16.65 5.59
CA LEU A 20 -6.00 17.93 5.07
C LEU A 20 -6.19 18.08 3.56
N GLY A 21 -6.59 19.28 3.16
CA GLY A 21 -6.46 19.81 1.79
C GLY A 21 -7.19 18.99 0.72
N ASP A 22 -6.67 19.11 -0.50
CA ASP A 22 -7.14 18.36 -1.67
C ASP A 22 -6.60 16.92 -1.66
N PRO A 23 -7.31 15.97 -2.32
CA PRO A 23 -6.85 14.59 -2.41
C PRO A 23 -5.50 14.50 -3.13
N ILE A 24 -4.58 13.74 -2.52
CA ILE A 24 -3.24 13.45 -3.05
C ILE A 24 -3.24 12.24 -4.00
N GLY A 25 -4.32 11.47 -4.01
CA GLY A 25 -4.51 10.31 -4.87
C GLY A 25 -5.97 9.88 -4.96
N ALA A 26 -6.23 8.94 -5.86
CA ALA A 26 -7.54 8.31 -6.01
C ALA A 26 -7.35 6.79 -6.15
N GLY A 27 -8.21 6.03 -5.47
CA GLY A 27 -8.27 4.58 -5.54
C GLY A 27 -9.64 4.09 -5.98
N GLN A 28 -9.82 2.77 -6.04
CA GLN A 28 -11.08 2.12 -6.43
C GLN A 28 -12.27 2.54 -5.57
N TYR A 29 -12.05 2.69 -4.26
CA TYR A 29 -13.09 2.94 -3.27
C TYR A 29 -13.33 4.43 -2.99
N GLY A 30 -12.40 5.30 -3.38
CA GLY A 30 -12.50 6.73 -3.10
C GLY A 30 -11.18 7.47 -3.29
N LYS A 31 -10.88 8.36 -2.37
CA LYS A 31 -9.74 9.29 -2.47
C LYS A 31 -8.71 9.01 -1.39
N VAL A 32 -7.48 9.42 -1.63
CA VAL A 32 -6.41 9.41 -0.65
C VAL A 32 -6.08 10.85 -0.31
N TYR A 33 -6.03 11.16 0.98
CA TYR A 33 -5.72 12.49 1.51
C TYR A 33 -4.47 12.44 2.38
N LEU A 34 -3.80 13.58 2.53
CA LEU A 34 -2.85 13.78 3.61
C LEU A 34 -3.63 14.00 4.90
N GLY A 35 -3.18 13.42 6.01
CA GLY A 35 -3.73 13.66 7.34
C GLY A 35 -2.65 13.97 8.36
N LEU A 36 -3.07 14.55 9.48
CA LEU A 36 -2.28 14.65 10.71
C LEU A 36 -2.95 13.80 11.78
N LEU A 37 -2.19 12.89 12.36
CA LEU A 37 -2.64 12.03 13.45
C LEU A 37 -1.92 12.42 14.74
N CYS A 38 -2.69 12.61 15.81
CA CYS A 38 -2.19 12.80 17.16
C CYS A 38 -1.90 11.45 17.80
N ASP A 39 -0.66 11.25 18.27
CA ASP A 39 -0.31 10.10 19.10
C ASP A 39 -0.83 10.26 20.54
N LYS A 40 -0.71 9.19 21.33
CA LYS A 40 -1.14 9.17 22.74
C LYS A 40 -0.34 10.13 23.64
N ALA A 41 0.82 10.58 23.20
CA ALA A 41 1.67 11.55 23.90
C ALA A 41 1.38 13.00 23.46
N GLY A 42 0.45 13.22 22.54
CA GLY A 42 0.09 14.52 21.98
C GLY A 42 1.00 15.01 20.86
N GLY A 43 1.88 14.16 20.33
CA GLY A 43 2.68 14.45 19.14
C GLY A 43 1.86 14.27 17.86
N GLU A 44 1.98 15.19 16.91
CA GLU A 44 1.35 15.07 15.59
C GLU A 44 2.32 14.53 14.55
N PHE A 45 1.84 13.61 13.70
CA PHE A 45 2.61 13.12 12.56
C PHE A 45 1.75 12.93 11.31
N GLN A 46 2.41 12.98 10.15
CA GLN A 46 1.74 12.86 8.85
C GLN A 46 1.37 11.41 8.53
N VAL A 47 0.15 11.24 8.00
CA VAL A 47 -0.42 9.96 7.57
C VAL A 47 -1.08 10.09 6.20
N ALA A 48 -1.22 8.98 5.49
CA ALA A 48 -2.09 8.91 4.31
C ALA A 48 -3.44 8.31 4.71
N VAL A 49 -4.54 8.98 4.33
CA VAL A 49 -5.90 8.58 4.70
C VAL A 49 -6.66 8.20 3.43
N LYS A 50 -6.87 6.91 3.22
CA LYS A 50 -7.73 6.39 2.15
C LYS A 50 -9.16 6.34 2.67
N THR A 51 -10.09 6.97 1.94
CA THR A 51 -11.51 7.06 2.33
C THR A 51 -12.43 6.30 1.38
N THR A 52 -13.52 5.77 1.90
CA THR A 52 -14.69 5.42 1.09
C THR A 52 -15.39 6.67 0.56
N ARG A 53 -16.06 6.56 -0.59
CA ARG A 53 -16.96 7.60 -1.12
C ARG A 53 -18.43 7.26 -0.86
N ASP A 54 -19.31 8.26 -0.97
CA ASP A 54 -20.76 8.05 -0.90
C ASP A 54 -21.25 7.08 -1.98
N GLY A 55 -22.24 6.26 -1.63
CA GLY A 55 -22.92 5.37 -2.58
C GLY A 55 -22.18 4.07 -2.92
N LEU A 56 -21.16 3.67 -2.15
CA LEU A 56 -20.57 2.33 -2.28
C LEU A 56 -21.57 1.24 -1.89
N THR A 57 -21.54 0.13 -2.63
CA THR A 57 -22.31 -1.07 -2.30
C THR A 57 -21.75 -1.73 -1.04
N ALA A 58 -22.54 -2.58 -0.38
CA ALA A 58 -22.08 -3.36 0.76
C ALA A 58 -20.85 -4.24 0.42
N ALA A 59 -20.82 -4.81 -0.80
CA ALA A 59 -19.68 -5.60 -1.28
C ALA A 59 -18.39 -4.76 -1.39
N MET A 60 -18.47 -3.54 -1.96
CA MET A 60 -17.30 -2.67 -2.07
C MET A 60 -16.81 -2.15 -0.71
N LYS A 61 -17.72 -2.05 0.27
CA LYS A 61 -17.34 -1.73 1.65
C LYS A 61 -16.63 -2.91 2.30
N GLU A 62 -17.11 -4.13 2.11
CA GLU A 62 -16.46 -5.32 2.62
C GLU A 62 -15.06 -5.50 2.02
N GLU A 63 -14.88 -5.31 0.71
CA GLU A 63 -13.56 -5.32 0.07
C GLU A 63 -12.59 -4.30 0.69
N PHE A 64 -13.09 -3.12 1.09
CA PHE A 64 -12.28 -2.12 1.78
C PHE A 64 -11.87 -2.57 3.18
N LEU A 65 -12.77 -3.23 3.91
CA LEU A 65 -12.45 -3.81 5.22
C LEU A 65 -11.47 -4.98 5.09
N ASP A 66 -11.59 -5.79 4.04
CA ASP A 66 -10.65 -6.86 3.72
C ASP A 66 -9.24 -6.33 3.45
N GLU A 67 -9.12 -5.18 2.78
CA GLU A 67 -7.83 -4.51 2.61
C GLU A 67 -7.18 -4.14 3.97
N ILE A 68 -7.98 -3.67 4.93
CA ILE A 68 -7.50 -3.38 6.29
C ILE A 68 -7.08 -4.67 7.00
N ARG A 69 -7.91 -5.73 6.95
CA ARG A 69 -7.61 -7.03 7.56
C ARG A 69 -6.31 -7.61 7.02
N LEU A 70 -6.13 -7.54 5.72
CA LEU A 70 -4.95 -8.05 5.05
C LEU A 70 -3.67 -7.34 5.53
N MET A 71 -3.71 -6.00 5.68
CA MET A 71 -2.57 -5.28 6.23
C MET A 71 -2.28 -5.63 7.70
N LEU A 72 -3.30 -5.97 8.50
CA LEU A 72 -3.11 -6.45 9.87
C LEU A 72 -2.45 -7.82 9.90
N GLU A 73 -2.88 -8.74 9.04
CA GLU A 73 -2.34 -10.10 8.95
C GLU A 73 -0.90 -10.13 8.41
N ILE A 74 -0.59 -9.28 7.42
CA ILE A 74 0.77 -9.11 6.90
C ILE A 74 1.73 -8.62 8.00
N GLY A 75 1.25 -7.78 8.92
CA GLY A 75 2.05 -7.27 10.03
C GLY A 75 3.02 -6.15 9.63
N GLU A 76 4.09 -5.97 10.41
CA GLU A 76 5.02 -4.85 10.26
C GLU A 76 6.38 -5.30 9.73
N HIS A 77 6.85 -4.63 8.67
CA HIS A 77 8.21 -4.80 8.14
C HIS A 77 8.71 -3.45 7.58
N PRO A 78 10.03 -3.13 7.68
CA PRO A 78 10.56 -1.85 7.22
C PRO A 78 10.22 -1.50 5.76
N ASN A 79 10.15 -2.50 4.89
CA ASN A 79 9.88 -2.33 3.45
C ASN A 79 8.47 -2.73 3.01
N ILE A 80 7.54 -2.83 3.95
CA ILE A 80 6.11 -2.99 3.71
C ILE A 80 5.39 -1.75 4.24
N LEU A 81 4.38 -1.29 3.50
CA LEU A 81 3.59 -0.12 3.90
C LEU A 81 2.84 -0.42 5.20
N LYS A 82 3.10 0.36 6.24
CA LYS A 82 2.54 0.14 7.55
C LYS A 82 1.12 0.69 7.65
N LEU A 83 0.22 -0.15 8.17
CA LEU A 83 -1.07 0.29 8.69
C LEU A 83 -0.86 0.98 10.05
N VAL A 84 -1.16 2.28 10.09
CA VAL A 84 -1.12 3.08 11.31
C VAL A 84 -2.40 2.84 12.12
N GLY A 85 -3.55 2.86 11.44
CA GLY A 85 -4.85 2.58 12.06
C GLY A 85 -6.00 2.64 11.06
N CYS A 86 -7.22 2.63 11.58
CA CYS A 86 -8.44 2.74 10.78
C CYS A 86 -9.55 3.47 11.54
N GLN A 87 -10.57 3.92 10.81
CA GLN A 87 -11.86 4.35 11.36
C GLN A 87 -12.96 3.63 10.59
N THR A 88 -13.65 2.69 11.24
CA THR A 88 -14.60 1.75 10.61
C THR A 88 -15.96 1.73 11.30
N VAL A 89 -16.11 2.46 12.41
CA VAL A 89 -17.38 2.52 13.16
C VAL A 89 -18.46 3.28 12.39
N GLN A 90 -18.10 4.40 11.77
CA GLN A 90 -19.02 5.29 11.07
C GLN A 90 -18.44 5.68 9.71
N GLU A 91 -19.32 5.86 8.73
CA GLU A 91 -18.93 6.34 7.42
C GLU A 91 -18.64 7.86 7.43
N PRO A 92 -17.65 8.31 6.64
CA PRO A 92 -16.81 7.52 5.74
C PRO A 92 -15.76 6.66 6.47
N TYR A 93 -15.50 5.44 5.97
CA TYR A 93 -14.46 4.59 6.52
C TYR A 93 -13.08 5.07 6.08
N TYR A 94 -12.11 5.01 7.00
CA TYR A 94 -10.73 5.37 6.77
C TYR A 94 -9.78 4.21 7.00
N LEU A 95 -8.89 4.00 6.03
CA LEU A 95 -7.66 3.21 6.16
C LEU A 95 -6.51 4.20 6.25
N ILE A 96 -5.74 4.13 7.33
CA ILE A 96 -4.73 5.13 7.66
C ILE A 96 -3.35 4.46 7.66
N THR A 97 -2.49 4.86 6.72
CA THR A 97 -1.13 4.36 6.59
C THR A 97 -0.10 5.45 6.87
N GLU A 98 1.16 5.07 6.99
CA GLU A 98 2.25 6.04 6.98
C GLU A 98 2.28 6.85 5.69
N TYR A 99 2.62 8.13 5.79
CA TYR A 99 2.72 9.00 4.63
C TYR A 99 4.07 8.83 3.92
N MET A 100 4.03 8.72 2.59
CA MET A 100 5.21 8.53 1.74
C MET A 100 5.37 9.77 0.85
N GLU A 101 6.23 10.71 1.27
CA GLU A 101 6.26 12.09 0.76
C GLU A 101 6.58 12.22 -0.73
N TYR A 102 7.31 11.26 -1.28
CA TYR A 102 7.68 11.26 -2.69
C TYR A 102 6.76 10.41 -3.57
N GLY A 103 5.74 9.78 -2.97
CA GLY A 103 4.72 8.99 -3.65
C GLY A 103 5.29 7.70 -4.24
N SER A 104 4.73 7.26 -5.38
CA SER A 104 5.17 6.03 -6.04
C SER A 104 6.55 6.16 -6.68
N LEU A 105 7.31 5.07 -6.72
CA LEU A 105 8.59 4.99 -7.45
C LEU A 105 8.41 5.31 -8.93
N LYS A 106 7.28 4.94 -9.55
CA LYS A 106 6.95 5.30 -10.93
C LYS A 106 6.99 6.82 -11.13
N ASP A 107 6.37 7.60 -10.26
CA ASP A 107 6.31 9.05 -10.41
C ASP A 107 7.58 9.73 -9.90
N TYR A 108 8.22 9.18 -8.86
CA TYR A 108 9.54 9.60 -8.41
C TYR A 108 10.59 9.45 -9.53
N PHE A 109 10.65 8.31 -10.22
CA PHE A 109 11.58 8.11 -11.34
C PHE A 109 11.28 9.01 -12.55
N LYS A 110 10.01 9.35 -12.81
CA LYS A 110 9.67 10.36 -13.82
C LYS A 110 10.23 11.73 -13.45
N LYS A 111 10.18 12.12 -12.17
CA LYS A 111 10.81 13.37 -11.69
C LYS A 111 12.32 13.32 -11.83
N CYS A 112 12.96 12.18 -11.52
CA CYS A 112 14.41 12.03 -11.65
C CYS A 112 14.93 12.15 -13.09
N ARG A 113 14.12 11.77 -14.08
CA ARG A 113 14.47 11.92 -15.51
C ARG A 113 14.48 13.37 -15.99
N LYS A 114 13.89 14.28 -15.22
CA LYS A 114 13.74 15.69 -15.54
C LYS A 114 14.84 16.49 -14.84
N PRO A 115 15.87 16.98 -15.57
CA PRO A 115 17.03 17.64 -14.96
C PRO A 115 16.66 18.84 -14.07
N GLU A 116 15.56 19.53 -14.36
CA GLU A 116 15.07 20.65 -13.57
C GLU A 116 14.70 20.27 -12.13
N PHE A 117 14.26 19.04 -11.89
CA PHE A 117 13.97 18.56 -10.53
C PHE A 117 15.27 18.30 -9.77
N GLY A 118 16.23 17.60 -10.37
CA GLY A 118 17.53 17.33 -9.75
C GLY A 118 18.33 18.62 -9.47
N LYS A 119 18.23 19.64 -10.33
CA LYS A 119 18.84 20.96 -10.10
C LYS A 119 18.23 21.70 -8.91
N LYS A 120 16.92 21.53 -8.67
CA LYS A 120 16.20 22.19 -7.57
C LYS A 120 16.35 21.44 -6.25
N ASN A 121 16.33 20.11 -6.30
CA ASN A 121 16.46 19.26 -5.14
C ASN A 121 17.29 18.01 -5.51
N PRO A 122 18.50 17.84 -4.94
CA PRO A 122 19.36 16.69 -5.18
C PRO A 122 18.73 15.33 -4.90
N VAL A 123 17.64 15.27 -4.12
CA VAL A 123 16.90 14.02 -3.87
C VAL A 123 16.34 13.39 -5.15
N PHE A 124 16.20 14.17 -6.25
CA PHE A 124 15.79 13.66 -7.55
C PHE A 124 16.97 13.33 -8.48
N ILE A 125 18.20 13.29 -7.97
CA ILE A 125 19.38 12.82 -8.70
C ILE A 125 19.52 11.31 -8.44
N LEU A 126 19.07 10.51 -9.40
CA LEU A 126 19.07 9.06 -9.26
C LEU A 126 20.43 8.45 -9.60
N THR A 127 21.23 8.17 -8.57
CA THR A 127 22.51 7.47 -8.69
C THR A 127 22.32 5.95 -8.76
N ASP A 128 23.33 5.22 -9.24
CA ASP A 128 23.27 3.75 -9.24
C ASP A 128 23.27 3.17 -7.82
N TYR A 129 23.92 3.84 -6.87
CA TYR A 129 23.85 3.49 -5.45
C TYR A 129 22.42 3.55 -4.92
N LEU A 130 21.69 4.63 -5.23
CA LEU A 130 20.28 4.76 -4.84
C LEU A 130 19.39 3.71 -5.50
N LYS A 131 19.62 3.38 -6.78
CA LYS A 131 18.88 2.30 -7.47
C LYS A 131 19.10 0.97 -6.77
N LEU A 132 20.36 0.60 -6.49
CA LEU A 132 20.70 -0.65 -5.80
C LEU A 132 20.10 -0.70 -4.40
N GLY A 133 20.16 0.41 -3.65
CA GLY A 133 19.57 0.51 -2.31
C GLY A 133 18.05 0.35 -2.31
N MET A 134 17.35 0.93 -3.30
CA MET A 134 15.90 0.72 -3.46
C MET A 134 15.57 -0.73 -3.86
N SER A 135 16.34 -1.31 -4.78
CA SER A 135 16.16 -2.71 -5.18
C SER A 135 16.35 -3.67 -4.02
N HIS A 136 17.39 -3.48 -3.20
CA HIS A 136 17.64 -4.29 -2.00
C HIS A 136 16.47 -4.26 -1.03
N GLN A 137 15.99 -3.06 -0.71
CA GLN A 137 14.83 -2.86 0.17
C GLN A 137 13.56 -3.53 -0.36
N ILE A 138 13.29 -3.44 -1.66
CA ILE A 138 12.15 -4.14 -2.29
C ILE A 138 12.32 -5.65 -2.12
N CYS A 139 13.52 -6.19 -2.37
CA CYS A 139 13.79 -7.62 -2.16
C CYS A 139 13.57 -8.04 -0.70
N GLU A 140 14.03 -7.26 0.27
CA GLU A 140 13.79 -7.55 1.70
C GLU A 140 12.29 -7.61 2.02
N GLY A 141 11.51 -6.65 1.52
CA GLY A 141 10.06 -6.66 1.67
C GLY A 141 9.37 -7.87 1.02
N MET A 142 9.81 -8.27 -0.17
CA MET A 142 9.25 -9.45 -0.85
C MET A 142 9.64 -10.78 -0.19
N VAL A 143 10.86 -10.87 0.35
CA VAL A 143 11.28 -12.02 1.18
C VAL A 143 10.38 -12.12 2.42
N TYR A 144 10.10 -10.99 3.07
CA TYR A 144 9.17 -10.95 4.20
C TYR A 144 7.76 -11.42 3.80
N LEU A 145 7.17 -10.85 2.72
CA LEU A 145 5.83 -11.27 2.24
C LEU A 145 5.76 -12.74 1.86
N SER A 146 6.81 -13.27 1.23
CA SER A 146 6.89 -14.70 0.92
C SER A 146 6.92 -15.55 2.20
N SER A 147 7.65 -15.10 3.23
CA SER A 147 7.71 -15.79 4.52
C SER A 147 6.37 -15.82 5.26
N THR A 148 5.54 -14.79 5.07
CA THR A 148 4.16 -14.73 5.59
C THR A 148 3.15 -15.45 4.69
N ARG A 149 3.62 -16.08 3.60
CA ARG A 149 2.83 -16.81 2.60
C ARG A 149 1.79 -15.93 1.89
N TYR A 150 2.10 -14.65 1.71
CA TYR A 150 1.29 -13.76 0.88
C TYR A 150 1.86 -13.67 -0.53
N PHE A 151 0.98 -13.86 -1.51
CA PHE A 151 1.24 -13.55 -2.91
C PHE A 151 0.81 -12.10 -3.15
N HIS A 152 1.75 -11.23 -3.54
CA HIS A 152 1.45 -9.83 -3.79
C HIS A 152 0.61 -9.69 -5.06
N GLY A 153 1.06 -10.29 -6.16
CA GLY A 153 0.28 -10.40 -7.40
C GLY A 153 0.15 -9.14 -8.24
N ASP A 154 0.66 -8.00 -7.78
CA ASP A 154 0.84 -6.80 -8.61
C ASP A 154 2.11 -6.00 -8.25
N LEU A 155 3.25 -6.67 -8.10
CA LEU A 155 4.50 -5.96 -7.80
C LEU A 155 4.96 -5.13 -9.00
N ALA A 156 4.86 -3.80 -8.86
CA ALA A 156 5.29 -2.85 -9.87
C ALA A 156 5.72 -1.52 -9.23
N ALA A 157 6.52 -0.71 -9.94
CA ALA A 157 6.97 0.58 -9.42
C ALA A 157 5.85 1.59 -9.07
N ARG A 158 4.61 1.36 -9.53
CA ARG A 158 3.43 2.14 -9.12
C ARG A 158 2.93 1.79 -7.72
N ASN A 159 3.21 0.57 -7.27
CA ASN A 159 2.78 -0.03 -6.00
C ASN A 159 3.94 -0.11 -5.00
N VAL A 160 5.05 0.59 -5.28
CA VAL A 160 6.14 0.80 -4.33
C VAL A 160 6.23 2.29 -4.06
N LEU A 161 6.13 2.69 -2.80
CA LEU A 161 6.16 4.07 -2.35
C LEU A 161 7.53 4.43 -1.78
N ILE A 162 7.86 5.72 -1.78
CA ILE A 162 9.13 6.23 -1.26
C ILE A 162 8.94 7.46 -0.38
N ASN A 163 9.65 7.50 0.74
CA ASN A 163 9.59 8.59 1.72
C ASN A 163 10.81 9.52 1.64
N GLN A 164 10.79 10.59 2.43
CA GLN A 164 11.86 11.59 2.49
C GLN A 164 13.23 11.06 2.95
N LYS A 165 13.24 9.90 3.63
CA LYS A 165 14.47 9.22 4.08
C LYS A 165 15.02 8.24 3.03
N MET A 166 14.43 8.19 1.84
CA MET A 166 14.75 7.24 0.77
C MET A 166 14.47 5.78 1.14
N GLU A 167 13.55 5.56 2.08
CA GLU A 167 13.03 4.25 2.42
C GLU A 167 11.89 3.90 1.46
N VAL A 168 11.90 2.69 0.92
CA VAL A 168 10.86 2.21 0.00
C VAL A 168 9.99 1.15 0.64
N LYS A 169 8.70 1.21 0.32
CA LYS A 169 7.69 0.32 0.90
C LYS A 169 6.75 -0.22 -0.16
N ILE A 170 6.59 -1.53 -0.18
CA ILE A 170 5.63 -2.22 -1.03
C ILE A 170 4.22 -1.95 -0.48
N SER A 171 3.27 -1.69 -1.37
CA SER A 171 1.92 -1.23 -1.08
C SER A 171 0.92 -1.83 -2.09
N ASP A 172 -0.37 -1.51 -1.90
CA ASP A 172 -1.47 -1.91 -2.79
C ASP A 172 -1.69 -3.43 -2.85
N PHE A 173 -2.16 -3.96 -1.72
CA PHE A 173 -2.53 -5.37 -1.54
C PHE A 173 -3.94 -5.69 -2.04
N GLY A 174 -4.60 -4.81 -2.80
CA GLY A 174 -5.99 -4.98 -3.23
C GLY A 174 -6.23 -6.16 -4.19
N LEU A 175 -5.17 -6.77 -4.73
CA LEU A 175 -5.20 -8.01 -5.50
C LEU A 175 -4.50 -9.18 -4.79
N SER A 176 -3.96 -8.93 -3.60
CA SER A 176 -3.21 -9.92 -2.85
C SER A 176 -4.18 -10.90 -2.19
N ASN A 177 -3.87 -12.19 -2.31
CA ASN A 177 -4.71 -13.27 -1.82
C ASN A 177 -3.87 -14.17 -0.89
N ASP A 178 -4.48 -14.61 0.21
CA ASP A 178 -3.88 -15.62 1.07
C ASP A 178 -3.81 -16.96 0.33
N ILE A 179 -2.59 -17.49 0.16
CA ILE A 179 -2.34 -18.79 -0.49
C ILE A 179 -2.21 -19.94 0.53
N TYR A 180 -2.63 -19.73 1.79
CA TYR A 180 -2.42 -20.58 2.98
C TYR A 180 -2.58 -22.09 2.74
N GLN A 181 -3.63 -22.49 2.02
CA GLN A 181 -4.00 -23.91 1.94
C GLN A 181 -3.33 -24.69 0.80
N ARG A 182 -2.82 -24.02 -0.24
CA ARG A 182 -2.33 -24.70 -1.47
C ARG A 182 -0.95 -24.25 -1.94
N GLY A 183 -0.40 -23.17 -1.39
CA GLY A 183 0.85 -22.57 -1.88
C GLY A 183 0.73 -21.94 -3.27
N TYR A 184 -0.48 -21.90 -3.82
CA TYR A 184 -0.83 -21.14 -5.01
C TYR A 184 -2.33 -20.82 -5.04
N PHE A 185 -2.69 -19.67 -5.60
CA PHE A 185 -4.06 -19.34 -5.96
C PHE A 185 -4.28 -19.58 -7.45
N ARG A 186 -5.52 -19.88 -7.86
CA ARG A 186 -5.87 -19.99 -9.27
C ARG A 186 -6.85 -18.89 -9.66
N LEU A 187 -6.38 -17.97 -10.51
CA LEU A 187 -7.20 -16.88 -10.99
C LEU A 187 -8.38 -17.39 -11.83
N PRO A 188 -9.57 -16.78 -11.69
CA PRO A 188 -10.68 -17.00 -12.60
C PRO A 188 -10.26 -16.74 -14.06
N PRO A 189 -10.85 -17.45 -15.04
CA PRO A 189 -10.57 -17.20 -16.45
C PRO A 189 -10.85 -15.77 -16.90
N GLU A 190 -11.80 -15.09 -16.25
CA GLU A 190 -12.32 -13.77 -16.65
C GLU A 190 -11.67 -12.59 -15.91
N GLU A 191 -10.73 -12.87 -14.99
CA GLU A 191 -10.05 -11.86 -14.18
C GLU A 191 -9.14 -10.98 -15.03
N LYS A 192 -9.16 -9.65 -14.83
CA LYS A 192 -8.28 -8.72 -15.57
C LYS A 192 -6.85 -8.82 -15.05
N ARG A 193 -5.89 -9.09 -15.95
CA ARG A 193 -4.49 -9.35 -15.58
C ARG A 193 -3.56 -8.25 -16.08
N PRO A 194 -2.60 -7.76 -15.27
CA PRO A 194 -1.49 -6.96 -15.75
C PRO A 194 -0.49 -7.84 -16.52
N VAL A 195 -0.86 -8.25 -17.74
CA VAL A 195 -0.17 -9.27 -18.56
C VAL A 195 1.36 -9.10 -18.63
N LYS A 196 1.87 -7.86 -18.62
CA LYS A 196 3.31 -7.56 -18.70
C LYS A 196 4.10 -7.80 -17.41
N TRP A 197 3.42 -8.00 -16.28
CA TRP A 197 4.00 -8.18 -14.95
C TRP A 197 3.74 -9.57 -14.37
N TYR A 198 2.89 -10.37 -15.02
CA TYR A 198 2.61 -11.73 -14.58
C TYR A 198 3.63 -12.73 -15.09
N SER A 199 3.98 -13.69 -14.24
CA SER A 199 4.78 -14.84 -14.64
C SER A 199 4.09 -15.69 -15.72
N PRO A 200 4.85 -16.47 -16.51
CA PRO A 200 4.28 -17.31 -17.55
C PRO A 200 3.22 -18.28 -17.04
N GLU A 201 3.42 -18.91 -15.87
CA GLU A 201 2.47 -19.83 -15.26
C GLU A 201 1.18 -19.15 -14.77
N ALA A 202 1.27 -17.89 -14.30
CA ALA A 202 0.08 -17.09 -13.98
C ALA A 202 -0.68 -16.73 -15.26
N ASN A 203 0.02 -16.34 -16.32
CA ASN A 203 -0.59 -16.00 -17.61
C ASN A 203 -1.23 -17.21 -18.31
N ILE A 204 -0.54 -18.34 -18.38
CA ILE A 204 -0.94 -19.52 -19.16
C ILE A 204 -1.90 -20.41 -18.37
N HIS A 205 -1.65 -20.63 -17.08
CA HIS A 205 -2.37 -21.61 -16.27
C HIS A 205 -3.26 -20.99 -15.19
N GLY A 206 -3.17 -19.66 -15.01
CA GLY A 206 -3.83 -18.93 -13.93
C GLY A 206 -3.22 -19.23 -12.57
N ARG A 207 -2.05 -19.88 -12.49
CA ARG A 207 -1.43 -20.32 -11.24
C ARG A 207 -0.57 -19.18 -10.68
N CYS A 208 -0.92 -18.69 -9.50
CA CYS A 208 -0.23 -17.62 -8.80
C CYS A 208 0.42 -18.14 -7.53
N SER A 209 1.72 -17.99 -7.38
CA SER A 209 2.46 -18.36 -6.17
C SER A 209 3.54 -17.31 -5.88
N THR A 210 4.19 -17.42 -4.72
CA THR A 210 5.28 -16.52 -4.34
C THR A 210 6.46 -16.53 -5.32
N GLU A 211 6.69 -17.63 -6.03
CA GLU A 211 7.71 -17.71 -7.08
C GLU A 211 7.30 -16.91 -8.33
N GLY A 212 6.01 -16.71 -8.55
CA GLY A 212 5.51 -15.87 -9.64
C GLY A 212 5.67 -14.37 -9.37
N ASP A 213 5.96 -13.97 -8.12
CA ASP A 213 6.31 -12.59 -7.77
C ASP A 213 7.82 -12.28 -8.02
N VAL A 214 8.64 -13.30 -8.33
CA VAL A 214 10.08 -13.18 -8.66
C VAL A 214 10.27 -12.91 -10.15
#